data_AF-A0A951JX87-F1
#
_entry.id   AF-A0A951JX87-F1
#
_cell.length_a   1.000
_cell.length_b   1.000
_cell.length_c   1.000
_cell.angle_alpha   90.00
_cell.angle_beta   90.00
_cell.angle_gamma   90.00
#
_symmetry.space_group_name_H-M   'P 1'
#
loop_
_entity.id
_entity.type
_entity.pdbx_description
1 polymer ?
#
loop_
_entity_poly.entity_id
_entity_poly.type
_entity_poly.pdbx_seq_one_letter_code
_entity_poly.pdbx_strand_id
1 'polypeptide(L)' 'MAIDINTYFRGLAAERLRELGDTMLELSREAEQANAHLAAMHLADIATQLEDIAREASPESTQPT' A
#
# COMPACT_ATOMS: atom_id res chain seq x y z
N MET A 1 -23.26 13.06 15.06
CA MET A 1 -21.87 12.69 14.79
C MET A 1 -21.76 12.45 13.30
N ALA A 2 -21.29 13.44 12.54
CA ALA A 2 -21.08 13.30 11.10
C ALA A 2 -19.71 12.64 10.91
N ILE A 3 -19.70 11.42 10.40
CA ILE A 3 -18.46 10.80 9.94
C ILE A 3 -17.95 11.69 8.82
N ASP A 4 -16.72 12.21 8.95
CA ASP A 4 -16.09 12.96 7.86
C ASP A 4 -15.89 12.00 6.69
N ILE A 5 -16.70 12.18 5.66
CA ILE A 5 -16.74 11.32 4.47
C ILE A 5 -15.36 11.29 3.80
N ASN A 6 -14.59 12.38 3.84
CA ASN A 6 -13.25 12.43 3.27
C ASN A 6 -12.28 11.57 4.08
N THR A 7 -12.36 11.60 5.41
CA THR A 7 -11.55 10.74 6.29
C THR A 7 -11.85 9.26 6.05
N TYR A 8 -13.13 8.89 5.89
CA TYR A 8 -13.52 7.52 5.58
C TYR A 8 -12.96 7.04 4.22
N PHE A 9 -13.14 7.82 3.15
CA PHE A 9 -12.63 7.45 1.82
C PHE A 9 -11.10 7.41 1.75
N ARG A 10 -10.41 8.28 2.49
CA ARG A 10 -8.95 8.24 2.63
C ARG A 10 -8.47 6.95 3.31
N GLY A 11 -9.14 6.54 4.38
CA GLY A 11 -8.88 5.25 5.03
C GLY A 11 -9.10 4.06 4.09
N LEU A 12 -10.22 4.05 3.37
CA LEU A 12 -10.52 2.99 2.39
C LEU A 12 -9.50 2.94 1.25
N ALA A 13 -9.07 4.10 0.74
CA ALA A 13 -8.05 4.17 -0.30
C ALA A 13 -6.69 3.65 0.19
N ALA A 14 -6.29 4.01 1.42
CA ALA A 14 -5.07 3.50 2.04
C ALA A 14 -5.11 1.97 2.20
N GLU A 15 -6.24 1.41 2.63
CA GLU A 15 -6.40 -0.04 2.77
C GLU A 15 -6.25 -0.76 1.42
N ARG A 16 -6.89 -0.25 0.35
CA ARG A 16 -6.73 -0.81 -1.00
C ARG A 16 -5.31 -0.72 -1.53
N LEU A 17 -4.60 0.37 -1.23
CA LEU A 17 -3.20 0.52 -1.63
C LEU A 17 -2.30 -0.49 -0.92
N ARG A 18 -2.56 -0.80 0.36
CA ARG A 18 -1.86 -1.86 1.10
C ARG A 18 -2.12 -3.25 0.51
N GLU A 19 -3.37 -3.59 0.24
CA GLU A 19 -3.73 -4.86 -0.40
C GLU A 19 -3.01 -5.05 -1.75
N LEU A 20 -2.92 -3.98 -2.55
CA LEU A 20 -2.18 -3.99 -3.81
C LEU A 20 -0.67 -4.12 -3.58
N GLY A 21 -0.11 -3.43 -2.60
CA GLY A 21 1.30 -3.53 -2.22
C GLY A 21 1.68 -4.95 -1.81
N ASP A 22 0.87 -5.59 -0.97
CA ASP A 22 1.05 -6.98 -0.53
C ASP A 22 1.03 -7.94 -1.73
N THR A 23 0.09 -7.74 -2.66
CA THR A 23 0.02 -8.53 -3.91
C THR A 23 1.29 -8.36 -4.75
N MET A 24 1.80 -7.14 -4.90
CA MET A 24 3.05 -6.89 -5.64
C MET A 24 4.26 -7.53 -4.96
N LEU A 25 4.30 -7.55 -3.62
CA LEU A 25 5.34 -8.22 -2.87
C LEU A 25 5.32 -9.75 -3.05
N GLU A 26 4.12 -10.33 -3.13
CA GLU A 26 3.96 -11.77 -3.40
C GLU A 26 4.43 -12.12 -4.82
N LEU A 27 4.00 -11.35 -5.82
CA LEU A 27 4.47 -11.49 -7.21
C LEU A 27 5.99 -11.29 -7.33
N SER A 28 6.57 -10.38 -6.55
CA SER A 28 8.03 -10.18 -6.50
C SER A 28 8.74 -11.47 -6.07
N ARG A 29 8.22 -12.16 -5.04
CA ARG A 29 8.76 -13.43 -4.57
C ARG A 29 8.62 -14.55 -5.61
N GLU A 30 7.47 -14.62 -6.29
CA GLU A 30 7.27 -15.58 -7.38
C GLU A 30 8.24 -15.33 -8.54
N ALA A 31 8.47 -14.05 -8.89
CA ALA A 31 9.42 -13.67 -9.92
C ALA A 31 10.86 -14.03 -9.54
N GLU A 32 11.28 -13.86 -8.28
CA GLU A 32 12.60 -14.33 -7.81
C GLU A 32 12.72 -15.85 -7.95
N GLN A 33 11.70 -16.61 -7.55
CA GLN A 33 11.69 -18.07 -7.67
C GLN A 33 11.78 -18.54 -9.13
N ALA A 34 11.22 -17.76 -10.05
CA ALA A 34 11.30 -18.00 -11.49
C ALA A 34 12.62 -17.52 -12.14
N ASN A 35 13.59 -17.03 -11.35
CA ASN A 35 14.84 -16.40 -11.80
C ASN A 35 14.62 -15.13 -12.66
N ALA A 36 13.45 -14.49 -12.53
CA ALA A 36 13.13 -13.21 -13.17
C ALA A 36 13.51 -12.03 -12.27
N HIS A 37 14.79 -11.95 -11.89
CA HIS A 37 15.31 -11.03 -10.87
C HIS A 37 14.98 -9.55 -11.11
N LEU A 38 15.05 -9.07 -12.37
CA LEU A 38 14.67 -7.69 -12.70
C LEU A 38 13.20 -7.43 -12.42
N ALA A 39 12.31 -8.37 -12.78
CA ALA A 39 10.89 -8.24 -12.55
C ALA A 39 10.58 -8.24 -11.04
N ALA A 40 11.24 -9.11 -10.29
CA ALA A 40 11.11 -9.15 -8.84
C ALA A 40 11.50 -7.83 -8.17
N MET A 41 12.64 -7.26 -8.56
CA MET A 41 13.09 -5.96 -8.05
C MET A 41 12.10 -4.84 -8.37
N HIS A 42 11.59 -4.78 -9.61
CA HIS A 42 10.57 -3.79 -9.98
C HIS A 42 9.27 -3.95 -9.19
N LEU A 43 8.82 -5.19 -8.97
CA LEU A 43 7.63 -5.48 -8.19
C LEU A 43 7.80 -5.10 -6.71
N ALA A 44 8.97 -5.33 -6.13
CA ALA A 44 9.28 -4.92 -4.76
C ALA A 44 9.34 -3.38 -4.61
N ASP A 45 9.88 -2.68 -5.61
CA ASP A 45 9.91 -1.22 -5.65
C ASP A 45 8.49 -0.63 -5.73
N ILE A 46 7.65 -1.17 -6.62
CA ILE A 46 6.23 -0.78 -6.72
C ILE A 46 5.49 -1.05 -5.40
N ALA A 47 5.70 -2.21 -4.78
CA ALA A 47 5.10 -2.53 -3.48
C ALA A 47 5.47 -1.49 -2.41
N THR A 48 6.74 -1.07 -2.38
CA THR A 48 7.24 -0.06 -1.44
C THR A 48 6.60 1.30 -1.68
N GLN A 49 6.50 1.72 -2.95
CA GLN A 49 5.83 2.97 -3.31
C GLN A 49 4.34 2.97 -2.92
N LEU A 50 3.65 1.85 -3.11
CA LEU A 50 2.24 1.71 -2.71
C LEU A 50 2.05 1.82 -1.20
N GLU A 51 2.96 1.25 -0.40
CA GLU A 51 2.95 1.39 1.06
C GLU A 51 3.19 2.82 1.51
N ASP A 52 4.13 3.53 0.87
CA ASP A 52 4.38 4.94 1.15
C ASP A 52 3.15 5.80 0.85
N ILE A 53 2.51 5.61 -0.31
CA ILE A 53 1.27 6.32 -0.67
C ILE A 53 0.13 5.94 0.28
N ALA A 54 0.00 4.67 0.67
CA ALA A 54 -1.01 4.23 1.63
C ALA A 54 -0.82 4.88 3.00
N ARG A 55 0.42 5.02 3.45
CA ARG A 55 0.78 5.69 4.70
C ARG A 55 0.42 7.18 4.65
N GLU A 56 0.70 7.85 3.54
CA GLU A 56 0.33 9.27 3.35
C GLU A 56 -1.18 9.50 3.22
N ALA A 57 -1.89 8.55 2.60
CA ALA A 57 -3.34 8.59 2.45
C ALA A 57 -4.08 8.24 3.75
N SER A 58 -3.43 7.48 4.65
CA SER A 58 -4.01 7.13 5.95
C SER A 58 -4.23 8.41 6.76
N PRO A 59 -5.46 8.66 7.26
CA PRO A 59 -5.67 9.79 8.14
C PRO A 59 -4.81 9.58 9.38
N GLU A 60 -3.88 10.51 9.63
CA GLU A 60 -3.16 10.56 10.90
C GLU A 60 -4.21 10.50 12.01
N SER A 61 -4.02 9.58 12.96
CA SER A 61 -4.81 9.54 14.17
C SER A 61 -4.46 10.80 14.96
N THR A 62 -5.02 11.95 14.57
CA THR A 62 -4.99 13.17 15.35
C THR A 62 -5.75 12.86 16.63
N GLN A 63 -5.06 12.28 17.61
CA GLN A 63 -5.52 12.23 18.98
C GLN A 63 -5.60 13.68 19.46
N PRO A 64 -6.80 14.20 19.76
CA PRO A 64 -6.88 15.45 20.49
C PRO A 64 -6.44 15.16 21.92
N THR A 65 -5.29 15.71 22.32
CA THR A 65 -4.91 15.88 23.73
C THR A 65 -5.76 16.93 24.40
#